data_AF-D3ST41-F1
#
_entry.id   AF-D3ST41-F1
#
_cell.length_a   1.000
_cell.length_b   1.000
_cell.length_c   1.000
_cell.angle_alpha   90.00
_cell.angle_beta   90.00
_cell.angle_gamma   90.00
#
_symmetry.space_group_name_H-M   'P 1'
#
loop_
_entity.id
_entity.type
_entity.pdbx_description
1 polymer ?
#
loop_
_entity_poly.entity_id
_entity_poly.type
_entity_poly.pdbx_seq_one_letter_code
_entity_poly.pdbx_strand_id
1 'polypeptide(L)'
;MTETDTSSDAAAETTVRVRGIYTTAVTHRLETSAEADFSVVQASEPIRERFDQAFETAPADAAVETTRDRQGVGVSGSADAVELVAAELADLAIDTFRWESTVPRGAVFDAEVIDAAGGSGAVVDLGQGRRGYLKYDDVDGYVDKGNRYRVQVTEPTPPWDDDQPRVEPTLAVRSGLCTLSQDRTGVSAALRGERADELVGMTDLLSVDLPQGWGLRWQHTATDADLGAMETALESVAGRARALESDLADAPDEPGEPGLLAAPRATEWLWFGRDSRFALDEARRAVETTMPGHHRTKAADRAASSAVDFAEAVCGSVVDDLESGEDAFPFDAVSRQFGPLSGDRLEIGHGKPDGRLISLGYGDVTEWDPEGKVTLERSMGGGGSYDALGTPKEDGDTAVTKFREGRWWYPTTYKGADGSSKGTYVNICTPVELLPDTVRYVDLYVDVIRQPDGEVEVVDEDQLEDAVADGLVSEELAEKAKSVATAVERALSK
;
A
#
# COMPACT_ATOMS: atom_id res chain seq x y z
N MET A 1 52.04 -5.39 -19.08
CA MET A 1 51.10 -6.27 -18.37
C MET A 1 50.39 -5.39 -17.38
N THR A 2 49.25 -4.86 -17.82
CA THR A 2 48.30 -4.11 -17.01
C THR A 2 47.43 -5.14 -16.32
N GLU A 3 47.63 -5.33 -15.03
CA GLU A 3 46.68 -6.03 -14.17
C GLU A 3 45.46 -5.13 -14.03
N THR A 4 44.40 -5.49 -14.75
CA THR A 4 43.04 -5.08 -14.48
C THR A 4 42.66 -5.61 -13.11
N ASP A 5 42.58 -4.69 -12.15
CA ASP A 5 42.00 -4.92 -10.83
C ASP A 5 40.48 -5.10 -11.02
N THR A 6 40.06 -6.35 -11.18
CA THR A 6 38.66 -6.75 -11.04
C THR A 6 38.31 -6.67 -9.56
N SER A 7 37.98 -5.47 -9.10
CA SER A 7 37.17 -5.27 -7.91
C SER A 7 35.84 -5.98 -8.18
N SER A 8 35.61 -7.11 -7.52
CA SER A 8 34.28 -7.69 -7.45
C SER A 8 33.41 -6.70 -6.68
N ASP A 9 32.45 -6.06 -7.36
CA ASP A 9 31.27 -5.50 -6.70
C ASP A 9 30.56 -6.67 -6.00
N ALA A 10 30.91 -6.91 -4.74
CA ALA A 10 29.95 -7.50 -3.83
C ALA A 10 28.84 -6.45 -3.72
N ALA A 11 27.62 -6.81 -4.14
CA ALA A 11 26.47 -5.93 -3.98
C ALA A 11 26.43 -5.47 -2.52
N ALA A 12 26.42 -4.16 -2.30
CA ALA A 12 26.36 -3.62 -0.94
C ALA A 12 25.06 -4.08 -0.29
N GLU A 13 25.17 -4.60 0.94
CA GLU A 13 24.04 -4.99 1.79
C GLU A 13 23.05 -3.82 1.92
N THR A 14 21.76 -4.07 1.64
CA THR A 14 20.70 -3.06 1.71
C THR A 14 19.96 -3.16 3.04
N THR A 15 20.03 -2.11 3.85
CA THR A 15 19.37 -2.11 5.17
C THR A 15 17.89 -1.69 5.08
N VAL A 16 17.00 -2.50 5.65
CA VAL A 16 15.55 -2.32 5.52
C VAL A 16 14.87 -2.29 6.89
N ARG A 17 14.08 -1.24 7.14
CA ARG A 17 13.20 -1.17 8.31
C ARG A 17 11.78 -1.54 7.90
N VAL A 18 11.20 -2.55 8.53
CA VAL A 18 9.84 -3.02 8.23
C VAL A 18 8.89 -2.73 9.39
N ARG A 19 7.68 -2.23 9.10
CA ARG A 19 6.61 -1.96 10.08
C ARG A 19 5.21 -2.29 9.55
N GLY A 20 4.37 -2.74 10.47
CA GLY A 20 2.94 -2.98 10.25
C GLY A 20 2.59 -4.46 10.23
N ILE A 21 1.43 -4.81 9.64
CA ILE A 21 0.87 -6.17 9.79
C ILE A 21 1.66 -7.22 9.01
N TYR A 22 2.34 -6.81 7.94
CA TYR A 22 3.13 -7.67 7.06
C TYR A 22 4.56 -7.92 7.55
N THR A 23 4.94 -7.36 8.71
CA THR A 23 6.36 -7.28 9.13
C THR A 23 7.06 -8.63 9.16
N THR A 24 6.48 -9.65 9.80
CA THR A 24 7.12 -10.97 9.91
C THR A 24 7.30 -11.63 8.54
N ALA A 25 6.29 -11.58 7.67
CA ALA A 25 6.36 -12.16 6.33
C ALA A 25 7.41 -11.46 5.46
N VAL A 26 7.39 -10.12 5.45
CA VAL A 26 8.33 -9.31 4.67
C VAL A 26 9.76 -9.48 5.20
N THR A 27 9.98 -9.54 6.51
CA THR A 27 11.30 -9.83 7.08
C THR A 27 11.82 -11.18 6.59
N HIS A 28 11.01 -12.24 6.68
CA HIS A 28 11.43 -13.56 6.19
C HIS A 28 11.72 -13.54 4.69
N ARG A 29 10.87 -12.87 3.89
CA ARG A 29 11.04 -12.78 2.44
C ARG A 29 12.36 -12.09 2.06
N LEU A 30 12.68 -10.98 2.72
CA LEU A 30 13.92 -10.24 2.47
C LEU A 30 15.15 -11.05 2.89
N GLU A 31 15.12 -11.69 4.07
CA GLU A 31 16.25 -12.52 4.56
C GLU A 31 16.50 -13.78 3.73
N THR A 32 15.48 -14.26 3.02
CA THR A 32 15.58 -15.44 2.16
C THR A 32 15.69 -15.11 0.68
N SER A 33 15.82 -13.83 0.33
CA SER A 33 16.01 -13.41 -1.06
C SER A 33 17.31 -13.97 -1.63
N ALA A 34 17.25 -14.45 -2.87
CA ALA A 34 18.42 -14.86 -3.64
C ALA A 34 18.93 -13.74 -4.56
N GLU A 35 18.15 -12.69 -4.75
CA GLU A 35 18.38 -11.64 -5.75
C GLU A 35 19.24 -10.49 -5.19
N ALA A 36 19.09 -10.17 -3.90
CA ALA A 36 19.86 -9.14 -3.22
C ALA A 36 20.12 -9.48 -1.75
N ASP A 37 21.19 -8.90 -1.21
CA ASP A 37 21.57 -9.05 0.19
C ASP A 37 20.85 -7.99 1.04
N PHE A 38 19.83 -8.41 1.78
CA PHE A 38 19.02 -7.54 2.63
C PHE A 38 19.30 -7.76 4.11
N SER A 39 19.43 -6.65 4.84
CA SER A 39 19.59 -6.66 6.29
C SER A 39 18.40 -5.97 6.95
N VAL A 40 17.59 -6.72 7.69
CA VAL A 40 16.50 -6.10 8.43
C VAL A 40 17.04 -5.41 9.68
N VAL A 41 16.76 -4.12 9.84
CA VAL A 41 17.26 -3.31 10.96
C VAL A 41 16.12 -2.75 11.80
N GLN A 42 16.45 -2.35 13.03
CA GLN A 42 15.51 -1.71 13.95
C GLN A 42 14.28 -2.59 14.21
N ALA A 43 14.44 -3.91 14.33
CA ALA A 43 13.31 -4.81 14.58
C ALA A 43 12.66 -4.55 15.95
N SER A 44 11.32 -4.56 15.99
CA SER A 44 10.60 -4.48 17.27
C SER A 44 10.81 -5.75 18.10
N GLU A 45 10.65 -5.66 19.42
CA GLU A 45 10.80 -6.81 20.33
C GLU A 45 10.00 -8.06 19.89
N PRO A 46 8.72 -7.97 19.47
CA PRO A 46 7.99 -9.16 18.99
C PRO A 46 8.58 -9.81 17.72
N ILE A 47 9.34 -9.05 16.91
CA ILE A 47 9.99 -9.59 15.71
C ILE A 47 11.30 -10.27 16.11
N ARG A 48 12.07 -9.66 17.01
CA ARG A 48 13.28 -10.29 17.58
C ARG A 48 12.97 -11.64 18.22
N GLU A 49 11.88 -11.72 18.99
CA GLU A 49 11.43 -12.96 19.63
C GLU A 49 11.06 -14.05 18.63
N ARG A 50 10.37 -13.71 17.54
CA ARG A 50 9.90 -14.68 16.52
C ARG A 50 11.03 -15.32 15.73
N PHE A 51 12.06 -14.54 15.40
CA PHE A 51 13.18 -15.03 14.59
C PHE A 51 14.31 -15.63 15.44
N ASP A 52 14.23 -15.56 16.77
CA ASP A 52 15.28 -15.98 17.71
C ASP A 52 16.69 -15.47 17.32
N GLN A 53 16.74 -14.25 16.78
CA GLN A 53 17.97 -13.62 16.31
C GLN A 53 18.04 -12.14 16.69
N ALA A 54 19.27 -11.63 16.77
CA ALA A 54 19.51 -10.21 16.95
C ALA A 54 19.43 -9.50 15.61
N PHE A 55 18.73 -8.37 15.58
CA PHE A 55 18.70 -7.45 14.45
C PHE A 55 19.46 -6.19 14.85
N GLU A 56 20.28 -5.68 13.95
CA GLU A 56 21.05 -4.47 14.24
C GLU A 56 20.15 -3.24 14.40
N THR A 57 20.55 -2.34 15.30
CA THR A 57 19.93 -1.04 15.46
C THR A 57 20.70 0.00 14.64
N ALA A 58 20.70 -0.14 13.32
CA ALA A 58 21.37 0.76 12.37
C ALA A 58 20.37 1.61 11.56
N PRO A 59 20.80 2.73 10.94
CA PRO A 59 19.99 3.47 9.97
C PRO A 59 19.52 2.55 8.84
N ALA A 60 18.32 2.81 8.31
CA ALA A 60 17.80 2.07 7.16
C ALA A 60 17.95 2.86 5.85
N ASP A 61 18.31 2.16 4.78
CA ASP A 61 18.32 2.67 3.40
C ASP A 61 16.90 2.77 2.85
N ALA A 62 16.07 1.76 3.13
CA ALA A 62 14.65 1.72 2.81
C ALA A 62 13.78 1.45 4.04
N ALA A 63 12.58 2.01 4.05
CA ALA A 63 11.55 1.73 5.04
C ALA A 63 10.29 1.21 4.35
N VAL A 64 9.82 0.04 4.78
CA VAL A 64 8.57 -0.60 4.35
C VAL A 64 7.52 -0.41 5.44
N GLU A 65 6.41 0.25 5.10
CA GLU A 65 5.33 0.54 6.05
C GLU A 65 3.99 0.13 5.46
N THR A 66 3.18 -0.63 6.22
CA THR A 66 1.80 -0.95 5.83
C THR A 66 0.99 0.33 5.58
N THR A 67 0.22 0.33 4.49
CA THR A 67 -0.68 1.43 4.13
C THR A 67 -1.79 1.62 5.18
N ARG A 68 -2.42 2.80 5.24
CA ARG A 68 -3.41 3.12 6.28
C ARG A 68 -4.65 2.23 6.21
N ASP A 69 -5.05 1.88 4.99
CA ASP A 69 -6.12 0.96 4.61
C ASP A 69 -5.70 -0.52 4.71
N ARG A 70 -4.42 -0.78 5.00
CA ARG A 70 -3.81 -2.10 5.18
C ARG A 70 -3.84 -3.01 3.96
N GLN A 71 -4.12 -2.46 2.78
CA GLN A 71 -4.21 -3.27 1.58
C GLN A 71 -2.84 -3.61 0.99
N GLY A 72 -1.80 -2.85 1.35
CA GLY A 72 -0.46 -3.00 0.81
C GLY A 72 0.60 -2.36 1.68
N VAL A 73 1.73 -1.99 1.05
CA VAL A 73 2.86 -1.32 1.70
C VAL A 73 3.37 -0.15 0.86
N GLY A 74 3.93 0.86 1.53
CA GLY A 74 4.76 1.88 0.92
C GLY A 74 6.23 1.61 1.26
N VAL A 75 7.10 1.66 0.24
CA VAL A 75 8.56 1.56 0.37
C VAL A 75 9.14 2.94 0.13
N SER A 76 9.95 3.47 1.06
CA SER A 76 10.56 4.79 0.92
C SER A 76 12.00 4.84 1.41
N GLY A 77 12.90 5.46 0.63
CA GLY A 77 14.33 5.29 0.83
C GLY A 77 15.19 6.01 -0.21
N SER A 78 16.46 5.61 -0.33
CA SER A 78 17.24 5.89 -1.54
C SER A 78 16.60 5.20 -2.75
N ALA A 79 16.79 5.73 -3.95
CA ALA A 79 16.19 5.17 -5.16
C ALA A 79 16.58 3.70 -5.36
N ASP A 80 17.87 3.38 -5.24
CA ASP A 80 18.38 2.01 -5.43
C ASP A 80 17.80 1.02 -4.40
N ALA A 81 17.73 1.41 -3.12
CA ALA A 81 17.18 0.53 -2.08
C ALA A 81 15.66 0.34 -2.23
N VAL A 82 14.95 1.38 -2.69
CA VAL A 82 13.52 1.28 -2.98
C VAL A 82 13.27 0.32 -4.14
N GLU A 83 14.04 0.43 -5.23
CA GLU A 83 13.93 -0.46 -6.38
C GLU A 83 14.15 -1.92 -5.97
N LEU A 84 15.25 -2.23 -5.26
CA LEU A 84 15.56 -3.60 -4.84
C LEU A 84 14.45 -4.20 -3.96
N VAL A 85 13.99 -3.45 -2.95
CA VAL A 85 12.94 -3.93 -2.04
C VAL A 85 11.59 -4.04 -2.75
N ALA A 86 11.23 -3.09 -3.60
CA ALA A 86 9.97 -3.11 -4.30
C ALA A 86 9.92 -4.20 -5.38
N ALA A 87 11.02 -4.48 -6.09
CA ALA A 87 11.12 -5.60 -7.02
C ALA A 87 10.92 -6.94 -6.29
N GLU A 88 11.63 -7.16 -5.19
CA GLU A 88 11.51 -8.41 -4.39
C GLU A 88 10.08 -8.65 -3.90
N LEU A 89 9.37 -7.58 -3.52
CA LEU A 89 7.99 -7.68 -3.05
C LEU A 89 6.97 -7.74 -4.20
N ALA A 90 7.27 -7.19 -5.37
CA ALA A 90 6.41 -7.29 -6.55
C ALA A 90 6.31 -8.74 -7.07
N ASP A 91 7.36 -9.53 -6.87
CA ASP A 91 7.43 -10.93 -7.29
C ASP A 91 6.73 -11.91 -6.32
N LEU A 92 6.00 -11.42 -5.31
CA LEU A 92 5.27 -12.26 -4.36
C LEU A 92 4.20 -13.13 -5.04
N ALA A 93 3.42 -12.54 -5.94
CA ALA A 93 2.37 -13.20 -6.71
C ALA A 93 1.94 -12.33 -7.89
N ILE A 94 1.33 -12.97 -8.90
CA ILE A 94 0.84 -12.32 -10.12
C ILE A 94 -0.19 -11.21 -9.90
N ASP A 95 -0.81 -11.14 -8.72
CA ASP A 95 -1.78 -10.10 -8.34
C ASP A 95 -1.19 -9.04 -7.40
N THR A 96 0.14 -8.94 -7.35
CA THR A 96 0.86 -7.79 -6.76
C THR A 96 0.97 -6.69 -7.81
N PHE A 97 0.57 -5.48 -7.46
CA PHE A 97 0.74 -4.31 -8.32
C PHE A 97 1.70 -3.32 -7.66
N ARG A 98 2.53 -2.66 -8.48
CA ARG A 98 3.61 -1.77 -8.08
C ARG A 98 3.46 -0.43 -8.79
N TRP A 99 3.54 0.68 -8.05
CA TRP A 99 3.46 2.03 -8.61
C TRP A 99 4.48 2.98 -7.99
N GLU A 100 5.09 3.81 -8.82
CA GLU A 100 5.93 4.92 -8.39
C GLU A 100 5.08 6.09 -7.87
N SER A 101 5.52 6.72 -6.77
CA SER A 101 4.87 7.92 -6.25
C SER A 101 5.34 9.17 -6.97
N THR A 102 4.38 9.97 -7.47
CA THR A 102 4.66 11.30 -8.03
C THR A 102 4.84 12.39 -6.96
N VAL A 103 4.52 12.07 -5.69
CA VAL A 103 4.65 12.93 -4.50
C VAL A 103 5.36 12.12 -3.41
N PRO A 104 6.65 11.75 -3.59
CA PRO A 104 7.32 10.82 -2.70
C PRO A 104 7.67 11.46 -1.36
N ARG A 105 7.87 10.62 -0.33
CA ARG A 105 8.21 11.05 1.02
C ARG A 105 9.47 11.92 1.02
N GLY A 106 9.38 13.11 1.59
CA GLY A 106 10.50 14.04 1.74
C GLY A 106 10.76 14.92 0.52
N ALA A 107 10.01 14.76 -0.57
CA ALA A 107 10.05 15.71 -1.69
C ALA A 107 9.62 17.11 -1.25
N VAL A 108 10.23 18.12 -1.84
CA VAL A 108 9.99 19.54 -1.56
C VAL A 108 9.41 20.20 -2.78
N PHE A 109 8.32 20.93 -2.58
CA PHE A 109 7.57 21.64 -3.60
C PHE A 109 7.43 23.10 -3.21
N ASP A 110 7.43 24.00 -4.18
CA ASP A 110 6.67 25.24 -4.04
C ASP A 110 5.21 24.92 -4.37
N ALA A 111 4.29 25.45 -3.57
CA ALA A 111 2.88 25.09 -3.60
C ALA A 111 1.99 26.32 -3.45
N GLU A 112 0.80 26.28 -4.04
CA GLU A 112 -0.21 27.34 -3.93
C GLU A 112 -1.50 26.79 -3.32
N VAL A 113 -2.08 27.48 -2.33
CA VAL A 113 -3.35 27.10 -1.73
C VAL A 113 -4.48 27.30 -2.74
N ILE A 114 -5.16 26.22 -3.12
CA ILE A 114 -6.28 26.26 -4.07
C ILE A 114 -7.64 26.21 -3.38
N ASP A 115 -7.69 25.63 -2.18
CA ASP A 115 -8.88 25.58 -1.32
C ASP A 115 -8.51 25.64 0.17
N ALA A 116 -9.09 26.61 0.88
CA ALA A 116 -8.94 26.82 2.32
C ALA A 116 -10.31 26.87 3.03
N ALA A 117 -11.36 26.33 2.41
CA ALA A 117 -12.74 26.55 2.84
C ALA A 117 -13.27 25.59 3.91
N GLY A 118 -12.50 24.60 4.39
CA GLY A 118 -13.03 23.62 5.36
C GLY A 118 -11.99 22.85 6.17
N GLY A 119 -12.44 22.26 7.28
CA GLY A 119 -11.68 21.31 8.09
C GLY A 119 -10.57 21.93 8.96
N SER A 120 -9.49 21.17 9.14
CA SER A 120 -8.29 21.54 9.93
C SER A 120 -7.08 21.87 9.05
N GLY A 121 -7.28 22.10 7.76
CA GLY A 121 -6.22 22.36 6.80
C GLY A 121 -6.74 22.80 5.43
N ALA A 122 -5.81 23.01 4.51
CA ALA A 122 -6.04 23.49 3.16
C ALA A 122 -5.49 22.51 2.12
N VAL A 123 -6.09 22.53 0.93
CA VAL A 123 -5.59 21.82 -0.25
C VAL A 123 -4.65 22.75 -1.01
N VAL A 124 -3.45 22.26 -1.32
CA VAL A 124 -2.44 22.96 -2.11
C VAL A 124 -2.21 22.27 -3.45
N ASP A 125 -1.95 23.07 -4.49
CA ASP A 125 -1.44 22.62 -5.77
C ASP A 125 0.09 22.48 -5.70
N LEU A 126 0.61 21.31 -6.08
CA LEU A 126 2.04 20.98 -6.12
C LEU A 126 2.59 21.01 -7.58
N GLY A 127 1.78 21.51 -8.52
CA GLY A 127 2.08 21.56 -9.94
C GLY A 127 1.83 20.24 -10.66
N GLN A 128 1.61 20.32 -11.97
CA GLN A 128 1.35 19.16 -12.85
C GLN A 128 0.15 18.30 -12.40
N GLY A 129 -0.87 18.93 -11.79
CA GLY A 129 -2.08 18.25 -11.32
C GLY A 129 -1.93 17.54 -9.98
N ARG A 130 -0.74 17.55 -9.36
CA ARG A 130 -0.50 16.98 -8.04
C ARG A 130 -1.08 17.89 -6.95
N ARG A 131 -1.57 17.28 -5.87
CA ARG A 131 -2.17 17.99 -4.74
C ARG A 131 -1.55 17.53 -3.43
N GLY A 132 -1.63 18.38 -2.42
CA GLY A 132 -1.23 18.06 -1.05
C GLY A 132 -2.19 18.68 -0.03
N TYR A 133 -2.15 18.16 1.19
CA TYR A 133 -2.93 18.65 2.32
C TYR A 133 -2.01 19.28 3.37
N LEU A 134 -2.20 20.58 3.61
CA LEU A 134 -1.46 21.39 4.56
C LEU A 134 -2.34 21.66 5.79
N LYS A 135 -1.93 21.26 7.00
CA LYS A 135 -2.73 21.60 8.20
C LYS A 135 -2.51 23.05 8.61
N TYR A 136 -3.55 23.68 9.14
CA TYR A 136 -3.46 25.05 9.65
C TYR A 136 -2.48 25.18 10.84
N ASP A 137 -2.36 24.13 11.66
CA ASP A 137 -1.44 24.12 12.81
C ASP A 137 0.04 24.02 12.41
N ASP A 138 0.34 23.68 11.15
CA ASP A 138 1.70 23.53 10.64
C ASP A 138 2.27 24.87 10.11
N VAL A 139 1.47 25.95 10.08
CA VAL A 139 1.84 27.27 9.55
C VAL A 139 1.50 28.39 10.53
N ASP A 140 2.39 29.38 10.59
CA ASP A 140 2.13 30.61 11.33
C ASP A 140 1.22 31.55 10.53
N GLY A 141 0.17 32.05 11.18
CA GLY A 141 -0.73 33.04 10.61
C GLY A 141 -1.97 32.44 9.94
N TYR A 142 -2.56 33.21 9.02
CA TYR A 142 -3.80 32.81 8.34
C TYR A 142 -3.48 32.21 6.97
N VAL A 143 -4.19 31.15 6.62
CA VAL A 143 -4.05 30.45 5.33
C VAL A 143 -5.23 30.80 4.47
N ASP A 144 -4.94 31.42 3.34
CA ASP A 144 -5.91 31.85 2.34
C ASP A 144 -5.61 31.27 0.96
N LYS A 145 -6.65 31.19 0.14
CA LYS A 145 -6.51 30.84 -1.27
C LYS A 145 -5.54 31.80 -1.98
N GLY A 146 -4.60 31.23 -2.74
CA GLY A 146 -3.53 31.94 -3.44
C GLY A 146 -2.29 32.21 -2.57
N ASN A 147 -2.30 31.86 -1.28
CA ASN A 147 -1.07 31.84 -0.49
C ASN A 147 -0.12 30.77 -1.02
N ARG A 148 1.17 31.05 -0.94
CA ARG A 148 2.21 30.17 -1.43
C ARG A 148 3.13 29.75 -0.31
N TYR A 149 3.52 28.49 -0.33
CA TYR A 149 4.36 27.86 0.67
C TYR A 149 5.38 26.97 -0.02
N ARG A 150 6.61 26.96 0.49
CA ARG A 150 7.53 25.86 0.24
C ARG A 150 7.22 24.77 1.24
N VAL A 151 6.89 23.57 0.76
CA VAL A 151 6.40 22.47 1.59
C VAL A 151 7.14 21.18 1.29
N GLN A 152 7.38 20.39 2.33
CA GLN A 152 7.90 19.04 2.25
C GLN A 152 6.79 18.01 2.47
N VAL A 153 6.80 16.94 1.68
CA VAL A 153 5.90 15.80 1.83
C VAL A 153 6.29 14.99 3.07
N THR A 154 5.42 14.99 4.09
CA THR A 154 5.66 14.25 5.33
C THR A 154 4.94 12.91 5.37
N GLU A 155 3.80 12.78 4.70
CA GLU A 155 3.06 11.51 4.59
C GLU A 155 2.50 11.37 3.17
N PRO A 156 3.18 10.64 2.25
CA PRO A 156 2.64 10.38 0.92
C PRO A 156 1.44 9.41 1.01
N THR A 157 0.62 9.39 -0.03
CA THR A 157 -0.55 8.49 -0.15
C THR A 157 -0.43 7.59 -1.40
N PRO A 158 -0.95 6.35 -1.34
CA PRO A 158 -0.96 5.44 -2.48
C PRO A 158 -1.99 5.89 -3.54
N PRO A 159 -1.83 5.46 -4.81
CA PRO A 159 -2.69 5.93 -5.91
C PRO A 159 -4.16 5.47 -5.82
N TRP A 160 -4.45 4.44 -5.02
CA TRP A 160 -5.81 3.93 -4.81
C TRP A 160 -6.53 4.60 -3.64
N ASP A 161 -5.87 5.50 -2.94
CA ASP A 161 -6.45 6.28 -1.83
C ASP A 161 -6.78 7.70 -2.34
N ASP A 162 -7.98 8.17 -2.02
CA ASP A 162 -8.44 9.51 -2.37
C ASP A 162 -7.86 10.60 -1.42
N ASP A 163 -7.17 10.19 -0.34
CA ASP A 163 -6.47 11.08 0.56
C ASP A 163 -5.33 11.82 -0.16
N GLN A 164 -5.21 13.11 0.13
CA GLN A 164 -4.09 13.91 -0.35
C GLN A 164 -2.84 13.70 0.52
N PRO A 165 -1.64 13.63 -0.08
CA PRO A 165 -0.37 13.61 0.66
C PRO A 165 -0.27 14.75 1.67
N ARG A 166 0.12 14.46 2.91
CA ARG A 166 0.35 15.49 3.92
C ARG A 166 1.65 16.22 3.63
N VAL A 167 1.58 17.54 3.64
CA VAL A 167 2.72 18.43 3.44
C VAL A 167 2.88 19.40 4.62
N GLU A 168 4.11 19.75 4.94
CA GLU A 168 4.46 20.69 6.03
C GLU A 168 5.50 21.70 5.50
N PRO A 169 5.48 22.98 5.91
CA PRO A 169 6.49 23.96 5.48
C PRO A 169 7.87 23.71 6.09
N THR A 170 7.92 22.98 7.20
CA THR A 170 9.15 22.63 7.91
C THR A 170 9.93 21.55 7.15
N LEU A 171 11.19 21.83 6.84
CA LEU A 171 12.09 20.84 6.27
C LEU A 171 12.69 19.95 7.36
N ALA A 172 12.60 18.63 7.16
CA ALA A 172 13.14 17.61 8.04
C ALA A 172 13.76 16.43 7.28
N VAL A 173 14.78 15.80 7.87
CA VAL A 173 15.40 14.56 7.37
C VAL A 173 15.49 13.52 8.49
N ARG A 174 15.28 12.24 8.15
CA ARG A 174 15.10 11.15 9.13
C ARG A 174 15.93 9.91 8.78
N SER A 175 16.43 9.21 9.79
CA SER A 175 17.11 7.90 9.68
C SER A 175 16.37 6.75 10.36
N GLY A 176 15.31 7.05 11.12
CA GLY A 176 14.63 6.10 12.03
C GLY A 176 15.19 6.18 13.45
N LEU A 177 16.49 6.42 13.61
CA LEU A 177 17.14 6.64 14.91
C LEU A 177 17.14 8.10 15.34
N CYS A 178 17.24 9.02 14.38
CA CYS A 178 17.18 10.46 14.66
C CYS A 178 16.49 11.24 13.55
N THR A 179 16.24 12.51 13.83
CA THR A 179 15.67 13.48 12.91
C THR A 179 16.42 14.80 13.05
N LEU A 180 16.84 15.38 11.93
CA LEU A 180 17.19 16.79 11.88
C LEU A 180 16.00 17.56 11.32
N SER A 181 15.70 18.73 11.90
CA SER A 181 14.59 19.58 11.46
C SER A 181 14.89 21.06 11.65
N GLN A 182 14.40 21.91 10.73
CA GLN A 182 14.60 23.36 10.77
C GLN A 182 13.71 24.10 11.78
N ASP A 183 12.65 23.45 12.30
CA ASP A 183 11.80 23.99 13.37
C ASP A 183 12.44 23.89 14.77
N ARG A 184 13.67 23.39 14.86
CA ARG A 184 14.32 23.03 16.13
C ARG A 184 15.70 23.63 16.23
N THR A 185 16.12 23.84 17.48
CA THR A 185 17.48 24.24 17.84
C THR A 185 18.06 23.30 18.88
N GLY A 186 19.34 22.95 18.76
CA GLY A 186 20.03 22.10 19.73
C GLY A 186 19.65 20.62 19.63
N VAL A 187 19.87 19.88 20.71
CA VAL A 187 19.67 18.43 20.79
C VAL A 187 18.52 18.10 21.74
N SER A 188 17.66 17.17 21.34
CA SER A 188 16.51 16.71 22.11
C SER A 188 16.24 15.22 21.87
N ALA A 189 15.33 14.63 22.64
CA ALA A 189 14.90 13.25 22.46
C ALA A 189 13.37 13.14 22.40
N ALA A 190 12.86 12.13 21.68
CA ALA A 190 11.43 11.82 21.53
C ALA A 190 10.84 11.05 22.74
N LEU A 191 11.51 11.09 23.88
CA LEU A 191 11.20 10.40 25.12
C LEU A 191 11.51 11.32 26.31
N ARG A 192 11.17 10.89 27.53
CA ARG A 192 11.36 11.67 28.76
C ARG A 192 12.10 10.84 29.83
N GLY A 193 12.76 11.51 30.76
CA GLY A 193 13.46 10.88 31.89
C GLY A 193 14.91 10.53 31.59
N GLU A 194 15.51 9.70 32.44
CA GLU A 194 16.96 9.41 32.42
C GLU A 194 17.47 8.92 31.05
N ARG A 195 16.71 8.07 30.35
CA ARG A 195 17.05 7.60 29.00
C ARG A 195 17.09 8.72 27.95
N ALA A 196 16.28 9.77 28.14
CA ALA A 196 16.30 10.94 27.25
C ALA A 196 17.58 11.76 27.49
N ASP A 197 17.93 11.97 28.77
CA ASP A 197 19.12 12.72 29.17
C ASP A 197 20.40 11.98 28.73
N GLU A 198 20.40 10.65 28.80
CA GLU A 198 21.47 9.78 28.31
C GLU A 198 21.70 9.96 26.80
N LEU A 199 20.65 9.86 25.96
CA LEU A 199 20.78 10.06 24.51
C LEU A 199 21.27 11.46 24.15
N VAL A 200 20.77 12.48 24.83
CA VAL A 200 21.24 13.85 24.63
C VAL A 200 22.73 13.96 25.02
N GLY A 201 23.13 13.43 26.18
CA GLY A 201 24.52 13.46 26.64
C GLY A 201 25.49 12.64 25.80
N MET A 202 25.05 11.50 25.25
CA MET A 202 25.86 10.69 24.32
C MET A 202 26.18 11.44 23.03
N THR A 203 25.37 12.43 22.66
CA THR A 203 25.62 13.26 21.46
C THR A 203 26.94 14.01 21.57
N ASP A 204 27.34 14.43 22.78
CA ASP A 204 28.61 15.14 23.01
C ASP A 204 29.85 14.25 22.75
N LEU A 205 29.66 12.92 22.67
CA LEU A 205 30.71 11.96 22.36
C LEU A 205 30.85 11.72 20.84
N LEU A 206 29.87 12.14 20.04
CA LEU A 206 29.84 11.94 18.59
C LEU A 206 30.50 13.13 17.90
N SER A 207 31.44 12.86 16.99
CA SER A 207 32.22 13.92 16.32
C SER A 207 31.61 14.30 14.96
N VAL A 208 30.31 14.61 14.94
CA VAL A 208 29.57 14.92 13.70
C VAL A 208 29.14 16.38 13.68
N ASP A 209 29.62 17.12 12.67
CA ASP A 209 29.21 18.50 12.44
C ASP A 209 27.77 18.55 11.88
N LEU A 210 26.88 19.28 12.55
CA LEU A 210 25.51 19.50 12.08
C LEU A 210 25.40 20.78 11.24
N PRO A 211 24.57 20.78 10.17
CA PRO A 211 24.31 21.99 9.39
C PRO A 211 23.65 23.07 10.27
N GLN A 212 23.98 24.34 9.99
CA GLN A 212 23.42 25.47 10.73
C GLN A 212 21.90 25.57 10.49
N GLY A 213 21.15 25.90 11.54
CA GLY A 213 19.68 26.01 11.45
C GLY A 213 18.91 24.70 11.57
N TRP A 214 19.60 23.57 11.82
CA TRP A 214 18.97 22.27 12.05
C TRP A 214 19.12 21.81 13.49
N GLY A 215 18.01 21.44 14.13
CA GLY A 215 18.00 20.83 15.46
C GLY A 215 17.89 19.31 15.41
N LEU A 216 18.62 18.62 16.29
CA LEU A 216 18.62 17.17 16.42
C LEU A 216 17.55 16.67 17.39
N ARG A 217 16.84 15.62 16.97
CA ARG A 217 15.93 14.86 17.82
C ARG A 217 16.20 13.36 17.70
N TRP A 218 16.71 12.76 18.78
CA TRP A 218 16.83 11.30 18.91
C TRP A 218 15.45 10.66 19.04
N GLN A 219 15.24 9.53 18.37
CA GLN A 219 14.01 8.74 18.42
C GLN A 219 14.13 7.66 19.50
N HIS A 220 12.99 7.09 19.90
CA HIS A 220 12.97 6.02 20.91
C HIS A 220 13.87 4.84 20.52
N THR A 221 13.92 4.48 19.24
CA THR A 221 14.76 3.35 18.77
C THR A 221 16.25 3.56 19.01
N ALA A 222 16.72 4.81 19.13
CA ALA A 222 18.12 5.08 19.43
C ALA A 222 18.56 4.62 20.82
N THR A 223 17.62 4.32 21.76
CA THR A 223 17.99 3.76 23.07
C THR A 223 18.65 2.38 22.98
N ASP A 224 18.39 1.68 21.88
CA ASP A 224 18.89 0.33 21.63
C ASP A 224 20.10 0.35 20.66
N ALA A 225 20.59 1.54 20.30
CA ALA A 225 21.72 1.73 19.39
C ALA A 225 23.02 1.91 20.18
N ASP A 226 24.11 1.35 19.67
CA ASP A 226 25.44 1.67 20.19
C ASP A 226 25.95 3.02 19.63
N LEU A 227 27.08 3.50 20.18
CA LEU A 227 27.66 4.78 19.76
C LEU A 227 28.02 4.82 18.27
N GLY A 228 28.45 3.69 17.68
CA GLY A 228 28.80 3.63 16.26
C GLY A 228 27.57 3.77 15.38
N ALA A 229 26.49 3.07 15.70
CA ALA A 229 25.22 3.20 14.99
C ALA A 229 24.62 4.61 15.15
N MET A 230 24.76 5.22 16.32
CA MET A 230 24.37 6.62 16.54
C MET A 230 25.20 7.59 15.69
N GLU A 231 26.51 7.42 15.61
CA GLU A 231 27.40 8.22 14.76
C GLU A 231 26.99 8.12 13.29
N THR A 232 26.86 6.89 12.76
CA THR A 232 26.41 6.62 11.39
C THR A 232 25.04 7.23 11.11
N ALA A 233 24.09 7.14 12.06
CA ALA A 233 22.78 7.74 11.93
C ALA A 233 22.85 9.26 11.80
N LEU A 234 23.71 9.88 12.61
CA LEU A 234 23.88 11.33 12.65
C LEU A 234 24.58 11.85 11.40
N GLU A 235 25.64 11.16 10.94
CA GLU A 235 26.32 11.46 9.67
C GLU A 235 25.36 11.34 8.49
N SER A 236 24.54 10.29 8.46
CA SER A 236 23.55 10.06 7.40
C SER A 236 22.52 11.20 7.33
N VAL A 237 21.92 11.61 8.45
CA VAL A 237 20.96 12.73 8.43
C VAL A 237 21.63 14.07 8.16
N ALA A 238 22.85 14.31 8.64
CA ALA A 238 23.59 15.53 8.36
C ALA A 238 23.98 15.63 6.86
N GLY A 239 24.38 14.51 6.25
CA GLY A 239 24.63 14.42 4.81
C GLY A 239 23.36 14.68 4.00
N ARG A 240 22.23 14.05 4.37
CA ARG A 240 20.93 14.26 3.71
C ARG A 240 20.44 15.71 3.82
N ALA A 241 20.62 16.36 4.98
CA ALA A 241 20.27 17.77 5.16
C ALA A 241 21.11 18.69 4.25
N ARG A 242 22.43 18.49 4.18
CA ARG A 242 23.31 19.26 3.29
C ARG A 242 23.00 19.05 1.81
N ALA A 243 22.69 17.81 1.42
CA ALA A 243 22.26 17.50 0.05
C ALA A 243 20.96 18.24 -0.29
N LEU A 244 19.97 18.22 0.62
CA LEU A 244 18.73 18.97 0.44
C LEU A 244 18.96 20.49 0.36
N GLU A 245 19.82 21.06 1.21
CA GLU A 245 20.20 22.48 1.11
C GLU A 245 20.86 22.80 -0.23
N SER A 246 21.70 21.90 -0.75
CA SER A 246 22.33 22.05 -2.05
C SER A 246 21.31 21.99 -3.19
N ASP A 247 20.35 21.07 -3.15
CA ASP A 247 19.29 20.93 -4.15
C ASP A 247 18.38 22.16 -4.19
N LEU A 248 18.21 22.83 -3.05
CA LEU A 248 17.39 24.04 -2.92
C LEU A 248 18.18 25.35 -3.11
N ALA A 249 19.49 25.30 -3.33
CA ALA A 249 20.35 26.49 -3.33
C ALA A 249 20.02 27.51 -4.43
N ASP A 250 19.53 27.04 -5.59
CA ASP A 250 19.13 27.89 -6.71
C ASP A 250 17.66 28.36 -6.61
N ALA A 251 16.90 27.84 -5.66
CA ALA A 251 15.50 28.23 -5.45
C ALA A 251 15.44 29.58 -4.71
N PRO A 252 14.53 30.50 -5.10
CA PRO A 252 14.34 31.77 -4.39
C PRO A 252 13.88 31.53 -2.94
N ASP A 253 14.16 32.49 -2.05
CA ASP A 253 13.71 32.43 -0.65
C ASP A 253 12.18 32.43 -0.55
N GLU A 254 11.52 33.22 -1.39
CA GLU A 254 10.05 33.28 -1.49
C GLU A 254 9.53 32.18 -2.45
N PRO A 255 8.47 31.44 -2.08
CA PRO A 255 7.93 30.36 -2.92
C PRO A 255 7.44 30.85 -4.30
N GLY A 256 7.86 30.15 -5.35
CA GLY A 256 7.56 30.42 -6.76
C GLY A 256 6.22 29.85 -7.24
N GLU A 257 6.14 29.51 -8.53
CA GLU A 257 4.98 28.79 -9.10
C GLU A 257 4.96 27.33 -8.63
N PRO A 258 3.77 26.70 -8.50
CA PRO A 258 3.66 25.31 -8.07
C PRO A 258 4.54 24.34 -8.87
N GLY A 259 5.42 23.62 -8.19
CA GLY A 259 6.38 22.74 -8.84
C GLY A 259 7.31 22.01 -7.88
N LEU A 260 7.89 20.91 -8.37
CA LEU A 260 8.88 20.12 -7.64
C LEU A 260 10.21 20.87 -7.62
N LEU A 261 10.80 21.01 -6.43
CA LEU A 261 12.12 21.60 -6.24
C LEU A 261 13.19 20.53 -5.97
N ALA A 262 12.88 19.56 -5.12
CA ALA A 262 13.82 18.48 -4.76
C ALA A 262 13.06 17.19 -4.43
N ALA A 263 13.62 16.04 -4.81
CA ALA A 263 13.11 14.71 -4.48
C ALA A 263 14.24 13.84 -3.92
N PRO A 264 14.70 14.09 -2.67
CA PRO A 264 15.88 13.42 -2.11
C PRO A 264 15.67 11.92 -1.81
N ARG A 265 14.44 11.42 -1.97
CA ARG A 265 14.04 10.04 -1.71
C ARG A 265 13.02 9.58 -2.73
N ALA A 266 13.04 8.29 -3.03
CA ALA A 266 11.98 7.63 -3.79
C ALA A 266 10.88 7.11 -2.86
N THR A 267 9.69 6.92 -3.41
CA THR A 267 8.61 6.19 -2.74
C THR A 267 7.85 5.37 -3.76
N GLU A 268 7.59 4.12 -3.42
CA GLU A 268 6.79 3.22 -4.23
C GLU A 268 5.73 2.54 -3.39
N TRP A 269 4.66 2.14 -4.07
CA TRP A 269 3.50 1.52 -3.48
C TRP A 269 3.31 0.12 -4.04
N LEU A 270 3.13 -0.85 -3.16
CA LEU A 270 2.74 -2.20 -3.54
C LEU A 270 1.35 -2.50 -3.00
N TRP A 271 0.43 -2.82 -3.89
CA TRP A 271 -0.86 -3.41 -3.55
C TRP A 271 -0.72 -4.92 -3.54
N PHE A 272 -1.14 -5.55 -2.44
CA PHE A 272 -1.16 -7.00 -2.35
C PHE A 272 -2.58 -7.49 -2.66
N GLY A 273 -2.75 -8.19 -3.77
CA GLY A 273 -3.96 -8.94 -4.05
C GLY A 273 -4.15 -10.13 -3.09
N ARG A 274 -5.17 -10.93 -3.35
CA ARG A 274 -5.46 -12.09 -2.52
C ARG A 274 -4.30 -13.07 -2.54
N ASP A 275 -3.83 -13.48 -3.71
CA ASP A 275 -2.80 -14.52 -3.83
C ASP A 275 -1.48 -14.03 -3.21
N SER A 276 -1.16 -12.74 -3.36
CA SER A 276 -0.06 -12.05 -2.67
C SER A 276 -0.15 -12.18 -1.15
N ARG A 277 -1.33 -11.96 -0.55
CA ARG A 277 -1.53 -12.10 0.90
C ARG A 277 -1.37 -13.54 1.38
N PHE A 278 -1.75 -14.52 0.56
CA PHE A 278 -1.56 -15.94 0.88
C PHE A 278 -0.08 -16.35 0.75
N ALA A 279 0.65 -15.80 -0.23
CA ALA A 279 2.10 -15.97 -0.31
C ALA A 279 2.82 -15.37 0.92
N LEU A 280 2.36 -14.20 1.40
CA LEU A 280 2.86 -13.61 2.65
C LEU A 280 2.48 -14.44 3.89
N ASP A 281 1.32 -15.08 3.91
CA ASP A 281 0.95 -16.03 4.97
C ASP A 281 1.88 -17.25 4.98
N GLU A 282 2.24 -17.77 3.81
CA GLU A 282 3.20 -18.87 3.66
C GLU A 282 4.60 -18.47 4.15
N ALA A 283 5.10 -17.29 3.73
CA ALA A 283 6.36 -16.75 4.21
C ALA A 283 6.36 -16.56 5.73
N ARG A 284 5.25 -16.07 6.31
CA ARG A 284 5.12 -15.94 7.78
C ARG A 284 5.12 -17.30 8.48
N ARG A 285 4.48 -18.31 7.88
CA ARG A 285 4.38 -19.67 8.43
C ARG A 285 5.73 -20.36 8.57
N ALA A 286 6.72 -19.98 7.77
CA ALA A 286 8.10 -20.45 7.92
C ALA A 286 8.77 -19.97 9.22
N VAL A 287 8.24 -18.92 9.85
CA VAL A 287 8.79 -18.30 11.07
C VAL A 287 7.92 -18.53 12.30
N GLU A 288 6.60 -18.39 12.16
CA GLU A 288 5.66 -18.39 13.30
C GLU A 288 4.35 -19.07 12.92
N THR A 289 3.66 -19.63 13.92
CA THR A 289 2.31 -20.20 13.76
C THR A 289 1.39 -19.20 13.07
N THR A 290 0.86 -19.56 11.91
CA THR A 290 0.08 -18.67 11.06
C THR A 290 -1.28 -19.27 10.72
N MET A 291 -2.35 -18.55 11.03
CA MET A 291 -3.71 -18.90 10.62
C MET A 291 -3.86 -18.78 9.09
N PRO A 292 -4.54 -19.71 8.39
CA PRO A 292 -4.88 -19.54 6.98
C PRO A 292 -5.66 -18.24 6.73
N GLY A 293 -5.18 -17.39 5.81
CA GLY A 293 -5.76 -16.07 5.54
C GLY A 293 -5.49 -15.04 6.64
N HIS A 294 -4.34 -15.12 7.32
CA HIS A 294 -3.91 -14.19 8.36
C HIS A 294 -3.91 -12.75 7.83
N HIS A 295 -3.17 -12.48 6.75
CA HIS A 295 -3.08 -11.13 6.20
C HIS A 295 -4.40 -10.70 5.57
N ARG A 296 -5.11 -11.61 4.89
CA ARG A 296 -6.46 -11.37 4.36
C ARG A 296 -7.43 -10.89 5.44
N THR A 297 -7.38 -11.48 6.64
CA THR A 297 -8.24 -11.13 7.78
C THR A 297 -7.79 -9.82 8.43
N LYS A 298 -6.47 -9.61 8.62
CA LYS A 298 -5.93 -8.37 9.21
C LYS A 298 -6.07 -7.13 8.31
N ALA A 299 -6.12 -7.32 6.99
CA ALA A 299 -6.39 -6.26 6.03
C ALA A 299 -7.86 -5.83 6.05
N ALA A 300 -8.78 -6.71 6.46
CA ALA A 300 -10.21 -6.43 6.46
C ALA A 300 -10.65 -5.42 7.52
N ASP A 301 -10.11 -5.53 8.74
CA ASP A 301 -10.50 -4.65 9.85
C ASP A 301 -9.42 -4.52 10.94
N ARG A 302 -9.41 -3.39 11.66
CA ARG A 302 -8.46 -3.15 12.75
C ARG A 302 -8.66 -4.07 13.95
N ALA A 303 -9.90 -4.32 14.33
CA ALA A 303 -10.27 -5.23 15.41
C ALA A 303 -9.93 -6.68 15.09
N ALA A 304 -9.88 -7.06 13.81
CA ALA A 304 -9.50 -8.39 13.38
C ALA A 304 -8.05 -8.76 13.78
N SER A 305 -7.15 -7.78 13.89
CA SER A 305 -5.76 -8.04 14.27
C SER A 305 -5.62 -8.73 15.63
N SER A 306 -6.30 -8.23 16.66
CA SER A 306 -6.24 -8.83 18.00
C SER A 306 -6.87 -10.21 18.06
N ALA A 307 -7.91 -10.47 17.26
CA ALA A 307 -8.57 -11.77 17.22
C ALA A 307 -7.71 -12.82 16.52
N VAL A 308 -7.04 -12.46 15.42
CA VAL A 308 -6.07 -13.35 14.75
C VAL A 308 -4.90 -13.66 15.68
N ASP A 309 -4.33 -12.64 16.33
CA ASP A 309 -3.22 -12.84 17.28
C ASP A 309 -3.64 -13.76 18.45
N PHE A 310 -4.88 -13.62 18.95
CA PHE A 310 -5.42 -14.52 19.97
C PHE A 310 -5.61 -15.95 19.46
N ALA A 311 -6.18 -16.11 18.26
CA ALA A 311 -6.39 -17.43 17.67
C ALA A 311 -5.07 -18.18 17.48
N GLU A 312 -4.03 -17.50 16.97
CA GLU A 312 -2.69 -18.09 16.82
C GLU A 312 -2.06 -18.45 18.17
N ALA A 313 -2.15 -17.56 19.17
CA ALA A 313 -1.61 -17.82 20.51
C ALA A 313 -2.29 -19.00 21.22
N VAL A 314 -3.60 -19.21 20.99
CA VAL A 314 -4.35 -20.33 21.59
C VAL A 314 -4.14 -21.62 20.79
N CYS A 315 -4.21 -21.54 19.46
CA CYS A 315 -4.11 -22.69 18.57
C CYS A 315 -2.67 -23.21 18.43
N GLY A 316 -1.64 -22.39 18.66
CA GLY A 316 -0.22 -22.78 18.65
C GLY A 316 0.17 -23.91 19.60
N SER A 317 -0.78 -24.44 20.39
CA SER A 317 -0.63 -25.64 21.22
C SER A 317 -1.31 -26.91 20.66
N VAL A 318 -2.00 -26.85 19.51
CA VAL A 318 -2.90 -27.93 19.01
C VAL A 318 -2.74 -28.25 17.52
N VAL A 319 -1.80 -27.64 16.79
CA VAL A 319 -1.73 -27.76 15.30
C VAL A 319 -0.80 -28.88 14.79
N ASP A 320 -0.20 -29.69 15.67
CA ASP A 320 0.67 -30.80 15.26
C ASP A 320 -0.08 -31.99 14.60
N ASP A 321 -1.41 -31.96 14.51
CA ASP A 321 -2.24 -33.10 14.03
C ASP A 321 -3.05 -32.82 12.75
N LEU A 322 -2.85 -31.68 12.07
CA LEU A 322 -3.54 -31.38 10.80
C LEU A 322 -2.66 -31.59 9.56
N GLU A 323 -2.00 -32.74 9.48
CA GLU A 323 -1.64 -33.32 8.17
C GLU A 323 -2.91 -33.87 7.50
N SER A 324 -3.73 -33.01 6.86
CA SER A 324 -4.60 -33.37 5.74
C SER A 324 -5.53 -32.22 5.28
N GLY A 325 -5.18 -31.56 4.17
CA GLY A 325 -6.17 -31.05 3.20
C GLY A 325 -7.06 -29.86 3.55
N GLU A 326 -6.83 -29.13 4.66
CA GLU A 326 -7.65 -27.98 5.10
C GLU A 326 -6.90 -26.61 5.02
N ASP A 327 -6.10 -26.36 3.98
CA ASP A 327 -5.49 -25.03 3.72
C ASP A 327 -6.47 -23.99 3.15
N ALA A 328 -7.77 -24.29 3.14
CA ALA A 328 -8.78 -23.37 2.64
C ALA A 328 -9.06 -22.26 3.66
N PHE A 329 -9.06 -21.01 3.20
CA PHE A 329 -9.46 -19.86 4.00
C PHE A 329 -10.80 -20.12 4.71
N PRO A 330 -10.90 -20.00 6.05
CA PRO A 330 -12.09 -20.32 6.81
C PRO A 330 -13.16 -19.23 6.70
N PHE A 331 -13.71 -19.04 5.49
CA PHE A 331 -14.62 -17.95 5.16
C PHE A 331 -15.83 -17.89 6.09
N ASP A 332 -16.47 -19.02 6.41
CA ASP A 332 -17.63 -19.07 7.33
C ASP A 332 -17.31 -18.44 8.69
N ALA A 333 -16.17 -18.81 9.28
CA ALA A 333 -15.77 -18.29 10.58
C ALA A 333 -15.35 -16.81 10.53
N VAL A 334 -14.58 -16.44 9.50
CA VAL A 334 -14.08 -15.07 9.36
C VAL A 334 -15.21 -14.10 9.02
N SER A 335 -16.06 -14.43 8.05
CA SER A 335 -17.11 -13.51 7.59
C SER A 335 -18.16 -13.23 8.67
N ARG A 336 -18.51 -14.20 9.51
CA ARG A 336 -19.45 -13.97 10.64
C ARG A 336 -18.98 -12.95 11.66
N GLN A 337 -17.66 -12.72 11.75
CA GLN A 337 -17.08 -11.81 12.73
C GLN A 337 -16.51 -10.55 12.08
N PHE A 338 -15.94 -10.68 10.88
CA PHE A 338 -15.13 -9.68 10.19
C PHE A 338 -15.37 -9.68 8.68
N GLY A 339 -16.56 -10.04 8.23
CA GLY A 339 -16.95 -9.95 6.82
C GLY A 339 -18.45 -9.72 6.67
N PRO A 340 -18.95 -9.80 5.42
CA PRO A 340 -20.33 -9.46 5.15
C PRO A 340 -21.28 -10.60 5.48
N LEU A 341 -22.51 -10.25 5.85
CA LEU A 341 -23.64 -11.13 6.12
C LEU A 341 -24.89 -10.68 5.35
N SER A 342 -25.90 -11.54 5.33
CA SER A 342 -27.19 -11.19 4.73
C SER A 342 -27.84 -10.02 5.45
N GLY A 343 -28.30 -9.02 4.67
CA GLY A 343 -28.86 -7.77 5.16
C GLY A 343 -27.85 -6.62 5.28
N ASP A 344 -26.54 -6.90 5.12
CA ASP A 344 -25.52 -5.85 5.07
C ASP A 344 -25.56 -5.10 3.74
N ARG A 345 -24.88 -3.95 3.71
CA ARG A 345 -24.75 -3.12 2.52
C ARG A 345 -23.29 -2.94 2.17
N LEU A 346 -22.91 -3.40 0.98
CA LEU A 346 -21.52 -3.46 0.55
C LEU A 346 -21.27 -2.51 -0.61
N GLU A 347 -20.15 -1.80 -0.56
CA GLU A 347 -19.57 -1.14 -1.72
C GLU A 347 -18.96 -2.18 -2.68
N ILE A 348 -19.06 -1.94 -3.99
CA ILE A 348 -18.24 -2.66 -4.96
C ILE A 348 -17.05 -1.77 -5.32
N GLY A 349 -15.90 -2.12 -4.76
CA GLY A 349 -14.62 -1.49 -4.97
C GLY A 349 -13.90 -2.00 -6.20
N HIS A 350 -13.93 -1.22 -7.27
CA HIS A 350 -13.39 -1.58 -8.58
C HIS A 350 -12.01 -0.93 -8.77
N GLY A 351 -10.96 -1.67 -8.42
CA GLY A 351 -9.57 -1.25 -8.66
C GLY A 351 -9.21 -1.33 -10.14
N LYS A 352 -8.33 -0.44 -10.60
CA LYS A 352 -7.77 -0.44 -11.95
C LYS A 352 -6.26 -0.71 -11.90
N PRO A 353 -5.66 -1.32 -12.95
CA PRO A 353 -4.23 -1.57 -13.02
C PRO A 353 -3.35 -0.30 -12.91
N ASP A 354 -3.88 0.87 -13.24
CA ASP A 354 -3.19 2.16 -13.05
C ASP A 354 -3.23 2.69 -11.60
N GLY A 355 -3.76 1.89 -10.67
CA GLY A 355 -3.82 2.19 -9.25
C GLY A 355 -5.07 2.95 -8.84
N ARG A 356 -5.93 3.41 -9.75
CA ARG A 356 -7.18 4.07 -9.36
C ARG A 356 -8.15 3.08 -8.72
N LEU A 357 -8.91 3.57 -7.75
CA LEU A 357 -10.03 2.85 -7.17
C LEU A 357 -11.33 3.57 -7.47
N ILE A 358 -12.29 2.86 -8.08
CA ILE A 358 -13.59 3.39 -8.45
C ILE A 358 -14.67 2.70 -7.63
N SER A 359 -15.56 3.48 -7.02
CA SER A 359 -16.78 2.93 -6.43
C SER A 359 -17.83 2.69 -7.51
N LEU A 360 -18.28 1.44 -7.67
CA LEU A 360 -19.44 1.13 -8.51
C LEU A 360 -20.76 1.31 -7.73
N GLY A 361 -20.71 1.91 -6.54
CA GLY A 361 -21.84 2.10 -5.65
C GLY A 361 -22.10 0.90 -4.75
N TYR A 362 -23.19 1.02 -3.98
CA TYR A 362 -23.54 0.10 -2.91
C TYR A 362 -24.67 -0.84 -3.30
N GLY A 363 -24.57 -2.12 -2.91
CA GLY A 363 -25.63 -3.12 -3.02
C GLY A 363 -25.97 -3.77 -1.69
N ASP A 364 -27.21 -4.24 -1.58
CA ASP A 364 -27.69 -4.97 -0.40
C ASP A 364 -27.38 -6.46 -0.55
N VAL A 365 -26.88 -7.09 0.51
CA VAL A 365 -26.59 -8.53 0.54
C VAL A 365 -27.89 -9.31 0.70
N THR A 366 -28.41 -9.84 -0.40
CA THR A 366 -29.64 -10.63 -0.39
C THR A 366 -29.41 -12.09 -0.03
N GLU A 367 -28.22 -12.62 -0.35
CA GLU A 367 -27.84 -14.00 -0.04
C GLU A 367 -26.38 -14.06 0.42
N TRP A 368 -26.12 -14.89 1.42
CA TRP A 368 -24.79 -15.21 1.93
C TRP A 368 -24.70 -16.71 2.18
N ASP A 369 -23.56 -17.30 1.83
CA ASP A 369 -23.29 -18.74 1.90
C ASP A 369 -21.94 -18.98 2.58
N PRO A 370 -21.87 -19.92 3.56
CA PRO A 370 -20.63 -20.20 4.30
C PRO A 370 -19.47 -20.69 3.42
N GLU A 371 -19.74 -21.16 2.19
CA GLU A 371 -18.70 -21.53 1.22
C GLU A 371 -18.07 -20.34 0.47
N GLY A 372 -18.36 -19.11 0.88
CA GLY A 372 -17.75 -17.91 0.29
C GLY A 372 -18.56 -17.23 -0.80
N LYS A 373 -19.89 -17.44 -0.89
CA LYS A 373 -20.73 -16.78 -1.91
C LYS A 373 -21.55 -15.66 -1.30
N VAL A 374 -21.61 -14.53 -2.00
CA VAL A 374 -22.41 -13.36 -1.64
C VAL A 374 -23.16 -12.86 -2.87
N THR A 375 -24.47 -12.69 -2.77
CA THR A 375 -25.29 -12.06 -3.81
C THR A 375 -25.63 -10.64 -3.39
N LEU A 376 -25.21 -9.66 -4.19
CA LEU A 376 -25.59 -8.26 -4.05
C LEU A 376 -26.70 -7.89 -5.02
N GLU A 377 -27.67 -7.14 -4.53
CA GLU A 377 -28.71 -6.53 -5.35
C GLU A 377 -28.55 -4.99 -5.34
N ARG A 378 -28.55 -4.39 -6.53
CA ARG A 378 -28.52 -2.93 -6.71
C ARG A 378 -29.69 -2.47 -7.55
N SER A 379 -30.35 -1.39 -7.13
CA SER A 379 -31.32 -0.67 -7.97
C SER A 379 -30.58 0.17 -9.01
N MET A 380 -31.00 0.07 -10.26
CA MET A 380 -30.42 0.82 -11.36
C MET A 380 -31.33 2.00 -11.71
N GLY A 381 -30.71 3.15 -11.99
CA GLY A 381 -31.39 4.29 -12.61
C GLY A 381 -31.44 4.13 -14.12
N GLY A 382 -32.48 4.66 -14.74
CA GLY A 382 -32.61 4.72 -16.19
C GLY A 382 -31.61 5.70 -16.83
N GLY A 383 -31.43 5.54 -18.14
CA GLY A 383 -30.58 6.42 -18.95
C GLY A 383 -29.36 5.68 -19.52
N GLY A 384 -29.21 5.77 -20.85
CA GLY A 384 -28.16 5.07 -21.59
C GLY A 384 -28.43 3.56 -21.74
N SER A 385 -27.37 2.80 -21.94
CA SER A 385 -27.37 1.34 -22.07
C SER A 385 -26.40 0.70 -21.08
N TYR A 386 -26.60 -0.60 -20.80
CA TYR A 386 -25.57 -1.41 -20.14
C TYR A 386 -24.37 -1.56 -21.08
N ASP A 387 -23.18 -1.36 -20.51
CA ASP A 387 -21.95 -1.36 -21.28
C ASP A 387 -21.67 -2.75 -21.86
N ALA A 388 -21.08 -2.78 -23.05
CA ALA A 388 -20.93 -3.93 -23.95
C ALA A 388 -22.24 -4.65 -24.39
N LEU A 389 -23.27 -4.73 -23.53
CA LEU A 389 -24.56 -5.38 -23.84
C LEU A 389 -25.44 -4.55 -24.79
N GLY A 390 -25.33 -3.22 -24.78
CA GLY A 390 -26.17 -2.34 -25.59
C GLY A 390 -27.66 -2.28 -25.19
N THR A 391 -28.10 -3.13 -24.25
CA THR A 391 -29.47 -3.14 -23.73
C THR A 391 -29.81 -1.83 -22.99
N PRO A 392 -30.97 -1.20 -23.25
CA PRO A 392 -31.37 0.03 -22.57
C PRO A 392 -31.52 -0.12 -21.05
N LYS A 393 -30.98 0.86 -20.31
CA LYS A 393 -31.18 1.02 -18.86
C LYS A 393 -32.51 1.72 -18.60
N GLU A 394 -33.37 1.10 -17.81
CA GLU A 394 -34.68 1.65 -17.45
C GLU A 394 -34.82 1.82 -15.94
N ASP A 395 -35.64 2.78 -15.53
CA ASP A 395 -35.95 2.97 -14.10
C ASP A 395 -36.65 1.74 -13.54
N GLY A 396 -36.15 1.24 -12.42
CA GLY A 396 -36.66 0.01 -11.78
C GLY A 396 -35.97 -1.26 -12.25
N ASP A 397 -34.95 -1.15 -13.11
CA ASP A 397 -34.03 -2.25 -13.36
C ASP A 397 -33.24 -2.60 -12.09
N THR A 398 -32.84 -3.86 -12.00
CA THR A 398 -32.03 -4.39 -10.90
C THR A 398 -30.79 -5.08 -11.43
N ALA A 399 -29.63 -4.81 -10.83
CA ALA A 399 -28.40 -5.55 -11.06
C ALA A 399 -28.18 -6.57 -9.94
N VAL A 400 -28.22 -7.86 -10.27
CA VAL A 400 -27.94 -8.96 -9.34
C VAL A 400 -26.53 -9.45 -9.60
N THR A 401 -25.62 -9.20 -8.66
CA THR A 401 -24.20 -9.54 -8.78
C THR A 401 -23.84 -10.65 -7.82
N LYS A 402 -23.17 -11.70 -8.30
CA LYS A 402 -22.81 -12.86 -7.48
C LYS A 402 -21.31 -12.96 -7.31
N PHE A 403 -20.81 -12.70 -6.12
CA PHE A 403 -19.41 -12.83 -5.80
C PHE A 403 -19.10 -14.19 -5.16
N ARG A 404 -17.87 -14.63 -5.36
CA ARG A 404 -17.29 -15.76 -4.62
C ARG A 404 -15.87 -15.42 -4.20
N GLU A 405 -15.56 -15.57 -2.91
CA GLU A 405 -14.22 -15.34 -2.36
C GLU A 405 -13.16 -16.11 -3.16
N GLY A 406 -12.09 -15.43 -3.54
CA GLY A 406 -10.96 -15.97 -4.29
C GLY A 406 -11.24 -16.28 -5.77
N ARG A 407 -12.40 -15.88 -6.30
CA ARG A 407 -12.71 -16.10 -7.72
C ARG A 407 -12.14 -14.98 -8.57
N TRP A 408 -11.54 -15.35 -9.70
CA TRP A 408 -11.00 -14.46 -10.74
C TRP A 408 -12.05 -13.82 -11.65
N TRP A 409 -13.32 -13.94 -11.30
CA TRP A 409 -14.43 -13.37 -12.07
C TRP A 409 -15.70 -13.32 -11.26
N TYR A 410 -16.63 -12.45 -11.65
CA TYR A 410 -17.97 -12.41 -11.05
C TYR A 410 -19.02 -11.98 -12.09
N PRO A 411 -20.21 -12.59 -12.11
CA PRO A 411 -21.30 -12.18 -12.99
C PRO A 411 -22.22 -11.15 -12.34
N THR A 412 -22.67 -10.19 -13.14
CA THR A 412 -23.80 -9.30 -12.90
C THR A 412 -24.89 -9.58 -13.94
N THR A 413 -26.05 -10.05 -13.49
CA THR A 413 -27.24 -10.19 -14.35
C THR A 413 -28.14 -8.99 -14.14
N TYR A 414 -28.45 -8.28 -15.23
CA TYR A 414 -29.39 -7.17 -15.23
C TYR A 414 -30.80 -7.69 -15.47
N LYS A 415 -31.77 -7.19 -14.69
CA LYS A 415 -33.17 -7.57 -14.79
C LYS A 415 -34.04 -6.33 -14.96
N GLY A 416 -35.05 -6.42 -15.83
CA GLY A 416 -36.10 -5.42 -15.93
C GLY A 416 -37.02 -5.42 -14.71
N ALA A 417 -37.81 -4.36 -14.56
CA ALA A 417 -38.82 -4.26 -13.49
C ALA A 417 -39.87 -5.39 -13.51
N ASP A 418 -40.07 -6.04 -14.68
CA ASP A 418 -40.93 -7.21 -14.87
C ASP A 418 -40.23 -8.56 -14.58
N GLY A 419 -38.95 -8.52 -14.21
CA GLY A 419 -38.10 -9.68 -13.94
C GLY A 419 -37.45 -10.30 -15.18
N SER A 420 -37.66 -9.74 -16.38
CA SER A 420 -37.02 -10.22 -17.61
C SER A 420 -35.50 -10.00 -17.58
N SER A 421 -34.72 -10.94 -18.13
CA SER A 421 -33.26 -10.81 -18.20
C SER A 421 -32.88 -9.81 -19.30
N LYS A 422 -32.09 -8.80 -18.94
CA LYS A 422 -31.53 -7.77 -19.84
C LYS A 422 -30.10 -8.07 -20.30
N GLY A 423 -29.55 -9.20 -19.87
CA GLY A 423 -28.21 -9.67 -20.19
C GLY A 423 -27.41 -9.99 -18.94
N THR A 424 -26.31 -10.70 -19.12
CA THR A 424 -25.33 -10.96 -18.06
C THR A 424 -23.97 -10.42 -18.49
N TYR A 425 -23.34 -9.66 -17.61
CA TYR A 425 -21.98 -9.19 -17.75
C TYR A 425 -21.10 -9.96 -16.76
N VAL A 426 -19.94 -10.46 -17.19
CA VAL A 426 -19.01 -11.18 -16.32
C VAL A 426 -17.65 -10.52 -16.35
N ASN A 427 -17.29 -9.87 -15.25
CA ASN A 427 -16.01 -9.20 -15.08
C ASN A 427 -14.91 -10.23 -14.88
N ILE A 428 -13.80 -10.13 -15.61
CA ILE A 428 -12.57 -10.87 -15.29
C ILE A 428 -11.65 -9.97 -14.48
N CYS A 429 -11.23 -10.43 -13.31
CA CYS A 429 -10.51 -9.62 -12.33
C CYS A 429 -9.50 -10.45 -11.55
N THR A 430 -8.66 -9.81 -10.75
CA THR A 430 -7.89 -10.51 -9.71
C THR A 430 -8.83 -11.17 -8.69
N PRO A 431 -8.36 -12.14 -7.88
CA PRO A 431 -9.25 -12.89 -7.01
C PRO A 431 -10.05 -11.98 -6.08
N VAL A 432 -11.38 -12.12 -6.13
CA VAL A 432 -12.30 -11.30 -5.33
C VAL A 432 -12.11 -11.51 -3.83
N GLU A 433 -12.10 -10.43 -3.08
CA GLU A 433 -12.10 -10.43 -1.61
C GLU A 433 -13.36 -9.74 -1.07
N LEU A 434 -14.08 -10.45 -0.19
CA LEU A 434 -15.29 -9.99 0.47
C LEU A 434 -14.95 -9.42 1.86
N LEU A 435 -14.73 -8.12 1.95
CA LEU A 435 -14.46 -7.40 3.21
C LEU A 435 -15.80 -6.99 3.87
N PRO A 436 -15.81 -6.58 5.16
CA PRO A 436 -17.04 -6.20 5.87
C PRO A 436 -17.94 -5.24 5.10
N ASP A 437 -17.36 -4.15 4.58
CA ASP A 437 -18.12 -3.06 3.98
C ASP A 437 -17.91 -2.94 2.46
N THR A 438 -17.05 -3.79 1.88
CA THR A 438 -16.68 -3.69 0.46
C THR A 438 -16.28 -5.03 -0.13
N VAL A 439 -16.65 -5.25 -1.38
CA VAL A 439 -16.00 -6.22 -2.25
C VAL A 439 -14.80 -5.53 -2.90
N ARG A 440 -13.63 -6.18 -2.95
CA ARG A 440 -12.41 -5.62 -3.57
C ARG A 440 -11.80 -6.60 -4.56
N TYR A 441 -11.28 -6.04 -5.66
CA TYR A 441 -10.52 -6.71 -6.71
C TYR A 441 -9.87 -5.62 -7.59
N VAL A 442 -8.93 -6.04 -8.45
CA VAL A 442 -8.42 -5.23 -9.56
C VAL A 442 -8.99 -5.79 -10.86
N ASP A 443 -9.64 -4.93 -11.62
CA ASP A 443 -10.19 -5.23 -12.93
C ASP A 443 -9.10 -5.48 -13.96
N LEU A 444 -9.30 -6.44 -14.86
CA LEU A 444 -8.32 -6.81 -15.88
C LEU A 444 -8.79 -6.49 -17.30
N TYR A 445 -9.74 -5.55 -17.41
CA TYR A 445 -10.36 -5.01 -18.62
C TYR A 445 -11.13 -6.00 -19.50
N VAL A 446 -10.78 -7.29 -19.51
CA VAL A 446 -11.46 -8.31 -20.30
C VAL A 446 -12.75 -8.72 -19.61
N ASP A 447 -13.83 -8.77 -20.40
CA ASP A 447 -15.14 -9.19 -19.92
C ASP A 447 -15.75 -10.27 -20.80
N VAL A 448 -16.68 -11.03 -20.23
CA VAL A 448 -17.53 -11.96 -20.98
C VAL A 448 -18.98 -11.54 -20.83
N ILE A 449 -19.64 -11.25 -21.93
CA ILE A 449 -21.05 -10.88 -21.90
C ILE A 449 -21.92 -11.99 -22.49
N ARG A 450 -23.16 -12.05 -21.98
CA ARG A 450 -24.22 -12.89 -22.52
C ARG A 450 -25.44 -12.04 -22.80
N GLN A 451 -25.75 -11.91 -24.08
CA GLN A 451 -26.86 -11.12 -24.60
C GLN A 451 -28.22 -11.72 -24.19
N PRO A 452 -29.32 -10.94 -24.24
CA PRO A 452 -30.66 -11.44 -23.93
C PRO A 452 -31.12 -12.63 -24.79
N ASP A 453 -30.63 -12.74 -26.03
CA ASP A 453 -30.91 -13.85 -26.94
C ASP A 453 -30.05 -15.10 -26.68
N GLY A 454 -29.08 -14.98 -25.76
CA GLY A 454 -28.19 -16.04 -25.33
C GLY A 454 -26.85 -16.09 -26.03
N GLU A 455 -26.56 -15.20 -26.99
CA GLU A 455 -25.22 -15.06 -27.58
C GLU A 455 -24.19 -14.69 -26.50
N VAL A 456 -23.00 -15.29 -26.57
CA VAL A 456 -21.91 -15.08 -25.61
C VAL A 456 -20.68 -14.63 -26.38
N GLU A 457 -20.02 -13.58 -25.90
CA GLU A 457 -18.82 -13.01 -26.51
C GLU A 457 -17.85 -12.51 -25.43
N VAL A 458 -16.55 -12.57 -25.74
CA VAL A 458 -15.48 -11.91 -24.98
C VAL A 458 -15.29 -10.51 -25.56
N VAL A 459 -15.17 -9.50 -24.71
CA VAL A 459 -15.02 -8.10 -25.10
C VAL A 459 -13.83 -7.45 -24.39
N ASP A 460 -13.37 -6.32 -24.94
CA ASP A 460 -12.31 -5.45 -24.39
C ASP A 460 -10.93 -6.12 -24.22
N GLU A 461 -10.61 -7.12 -25.05
CA GLU A 461 -9.27 -7.73 -25.10
C GLU A 461 -8.17 -6.74 -25.51
N ASP A 462 -8.50 -5.76 -26.34
CA ASP A 462 -7.60 -4.68 -26.76
C ASP A 462 -7.18 -3.77 -25.60
N GLN A 463 -8.09 -3.48 -24.67
CA GLN A 463 -7.77 -2.70 -23.47
C GLN A 463 -6.76 -3.41 -22.56
N LEU A 464 -6.86 -4.74 -22.43
CA LEU A 464 -5.85 -5.53 -21.70
C LEU A 464 -4.50 -5.52 -22.43
N GLU A 465 -4.48 -5.61 -23.76
CA GLU A 465 -3.25 -5.55 -24.54
C GLU A 465 -2.55 -4.19 -24.42
N ASP A 466 -3.32 -3.09 -24.44
CA ASP A 466 -2.81 -1.74 -24.19
C ASP A 466 -2.24 -1.63 -22.76
N ALA A 467 -2.92 -2.17 -21.75
CA ALA A 467 -2.44 -2.15 -20.36
C ALA A 467 -1.14 -2.94 -20.17
N VAL A 468 -0.93 -4.03 -20.91
CA VAL A 468 0.35 -4.76 -20.94
C VAL A 468 1.43 -3.94 -21.63
N ALA A 469 1.11 -3.30 -22.76
CA ALA A 469 2.05 -2.45 -23.48
C ALA A 469 2.52 -1.24 -22.66
N ASP A 470 1.64 -0.69 -21.82
CA ASP A 470 1.93 0.39 -20.88
C ASP A 470 2.60 -0.08 -19.57
N GLY A 471 2.80 -1.40 -19.40
CA GLY A 471 3.45 -1.97 -18.21
C GLY A 471 2.59 -1.98 -16.94
N LEU A 472 1.28 -1.74 -17.06
CA LEU A 472 0.33 -1.72 -15.94
C LEU A 472 -0.13 -3.13 -15.53
N VAL A 473 -0.06 -4.09 -16.46
CA VAL A 473 -0.40 -5.49 -16.25
C VAL A 473 0.75 -6.35 -16.75
N SER A 474 1.22 -7.31 -15.93
CA SER A 474 2.27 -8.24 -16.36
C SER A 474 1.75 -9.21 -17.43
N GLU A 475 2.64 -9.70 -18.29
CA GLU A 475 2.29 -10.70 -19.30
C GLU A 475 1.65 -11.95 -18.67
N GLU A 476 2.18 -12.40 -17.52
CA GLU A 476 1.63 -13.56 -16.80
C GLU A 476 0.19 -13.33 -16.31
N LEU A 477 -0.10 -12.14 -15.76
CA LEU A 477 -1.43 -11.78 -15.30
C LEU A 477 -2.42 -11.63 -16.47
N ALA A 478 -1.97 -11.10 -17.61
CA ALA A 478 -2.79 -11.00 -18.81
C ALA A 478 -3.13 -12.38 -19.40
N GLU A 479 -2.16 -13.29 -19.49
CA GLU A 479 -2.40 -14.68 -19.92
C GLU A 479 -3.36 -15.40 -18.98
N LYS A 480 -3.24 -15.16 -17.66
CA LYS A 480 -4.20 -15.65 -16.67
C LYS A 480 -5.61 -15.13 -16.95
N ALA A 481 -5.78 -13.83 -17.19
CA ALA A 481 -7.07 -13.20 -17.48
C ALA A 481 -7.71 -13.80 -18.74
N LYS A 482 -6.96 -13.89 -19.85
CA LYS A 482 -7.41 -14.49 -21.13
C LYS A 482 -7.83 -15.95 -20.97
N SER A 483 -7.07 -16.73 -20.19
CA SER A 483 -7.43 -18.11 -19.88
C SER A 483 -8.73 -18.22 -19.07
N VAL A 484 -8.97 -17.31 -18.13
CA VAL A 484 -10.20 -17.29 -17.34
C VAL A 484 -11.39 -16.87 -18.20
N ALA A 485 -11.26 -15.81 -19.00
CA ALA A 485 -12.28 -15.35 -19.95
C ALA A 485 -12.74 -16.49 -20.88
N THR A 486 -11.80 -17.19 -21.51
CA THR A 486 -12.07 -18.34 -22.38
C THR A 486 -12.82 -19.46 -21.64
N ALA A 487 -12.47 -19.72 -20.38
CA ALA A 487 -13.14 -20.75 -19.58
C ALA A 487 -14.58 -20.35 -19.23
N VAL A 488 -14.81 -19.07 -18.93
CA VAL A 488 -16.14 -18.50 -18.64
C VAL A 488 -17.03 -18.52 -19.87
N GLU A 489 -16.54 -18.04 -21.01
CA GLU A 489 -17.26 -18.05 -22.30
C GLU A 489 -17.76 -19.47 -22.64
N ARG A 490 -16.87 -20.47 -22.54
CA ARG A 490 -17.21 -21.89 -22.77
C ARG A 490 -18.23 -22.43 -21.78
N ALA A 491 -18.27 -21.91 -20.55
CA ALA A 491 -19.23 -22.33 -19.54
C ALA A 491 -20.61 -21.71 -19.76
N LEU A 492 -20.67 -20.46 -20.26
CA LEU A 492 -21.92 -19.74 -20.54
C LEU A 492 -22.55 -20.11 -21.88
N SER A 493 -21.76 -20.61 -22.83
CA SER A 493 -22.21 -21.06 -24.15
C SER A 493 -22.87 -22.45 -24.16
N LYS A 494 -22.87 -23.15 -23.02
CA LYS A 494 -23.52 -24.46 -22.82
C LYS A 494 -24.89 -24.30 -22.18
#